data_AF-A0AAE0W2E9-F1
#
_entry.id   AF-A0AAE0W2E9-F1
#
_cell.length_a   1.000
_cell.length_b   1.000
_cell.length_c   1.000
_cell.angle_alpha   90.00
_cell.angle_beta   90.00
_cell.angle_gamma   90.00
#
_symmetry.space_group_name_H-M   'P 1'
#
loop_
_entity.id
_entity.type
_entity.pdbx_description
1 polymer ?
#
loop_
_entity_poly.entity_id
_entity_poly.type
_entity_poly.pdbx_seq_one_letter_code
_entity_poly.pdbx_strand_id
1 'polypeptide(L)'
;MGYSASLGVNFENFKDSNSYKISFGTHQYTLISGSENLPEPIGLRVVSIDEALVEKYWWNSHRFVSGGQCHSDVKQHLGTLRLNFIQALSEYAAYMMAPQATDPPLKIPVTWPAGSYGLLKPKTGCPLEQNFHWYEGWRHQDSEDMTIYGNKFSDPLNMYGQHDSGSVTQWFCIKGQRTVSDFDIDWPQGDYCIMKYGTCPVGFSEGYIKWDDDDPFNDDAKEGVLPDGMYDNGNTLIEYCCRNDGLPTEPIVLPSDRPFYLFQYTRGCQIISGMNIAEEFVDFNTEDLFNKDEVHGAHPYDDGESTRHRLHLCYYEHPLPASIVG
;
A
#
# COMPACT_ATOMS: atom_id res chain seq x y z
N MET A 1 -16.39 4.16 -10.08
CA MET A 1 -15.55 2.98 -9.80
C MET A 1 -14.13 3.41 -10.03
N GLY A 2 -13.29 3.37 -9.02
CA GLY A 2 -11.99 4.02 -9.05
C GLY A 2 -11.30 3.89 -7.71
N TYR A 3 -10.03 3.51 -7.75
CA TYR A 3 -9.16 3.43 -6.59
C TYR A 3 -9.15 4.76 -5.85
N SER A 4 -9.18 4.66 -4.54
CA SER A 4 -9.46 5.77 -3.64
C SER A 4 -8.21 6.61 -3.34
N ALA A 5 -7.02 6.04 -3.59
CA ALA A 5 -5.78 6.77 -3.81
C ALA A 5 -5.04 6.32 -5.09
N SER A 6 -4.22 7.22 -5.64
CA SER A 6 -3.35 6.92 -6.78
C SER A 6 -2.09 7.77 -6.75
N LEU A 7 -0.96 7.21 -7.13
CA LEU A 7 0.27 7.95 -7.40
C LEU A 7 0.26 8.47 -8.84
N GLY A 8 0.36 9.79 -9.01
CA GLY A 8 0.47 10.43 -10.31
C GLY A 8 1.92 10.58 -10.74
N VAL A 9 2.24 10.20 -11.98
CA VAL A 9 3.56 10.49 -12.56
C VAL A 9 3.58 11.92 -13.09
N ASN A 10 4.47 12.75 -12.57
CA ASN A 10 4.73 14.07 -13.13
C ASN A 10 5.78 13.98 -14.23
N PHE A 11 5.34 13.92 -15.48
CA PHE A 11 6.23 13.83 -16.64
C PHE A 11 7.11 15.07 -16.87
N GLU A 12 6.76 16.25 -16.34
CA GLU A 12 7.63 17.44 -16.42
C GLU A 12 8.87 17.31 -15.55
N ASN A 13 8.76 16.58 -14.44
CA ASN A 13 9.83 16.33 -13.48
C ASN A 13 10.45 14.93 -13.61
N PHE A 14 9.94 14.11 -14.54
CA PHE A 14 10.46 12.78 -14.80
C PHE A 14 11.87 12.89 -15.38
N LYS A 15 12.84 12.31 -14.68
CA LYS A 15 14.23 12.20 -15.13
C LYS A 15 14.53 10.74 -15.41
N ASP A 16 14.70 10.42 -16.68
CA ASP A 16 15.29 9.15 -17.12
C ASP A 16 16.78 9.14 -16.73
N SER A 17 17.23 8.05 -16.11
CA SER A 17 18.64 7.72 -16.05
C SER A 17 18.88 6.27 -16.50
N ASN A 18 19.56 6.08 -17.62
CA ASN A 18 20.05 4.78 -18.12
C ASN A 18 21.15 4.12 -17.27
N SER A 19 21.39 4.59 -16.05
CA SER A 19 22.38 4.02 -15.15
C SER A 19 21.80 2.82 -14.40
N TYR A 20 22.13 1.62 -14.88
CA TYR A 20 21.84 0.31 -14.29
C TYR A 20 22.26 0.14 -12.81
N LYS A 21 22.98 1.10 -12.23
CA LYS A 21 23.35 1.15 -10.81
C LYS A 21 23.46 2.61 -10.34
N ILE A 22 22.38 3.18 -9.84
CA ILE A 22 22.47 4.35 -8.96
C ILE A 22 22.27 3.84 -7.54
N SER A 23 23.30 3.99 -6.71
CA SER A 23 23.32 3.56 -5.31
C SER A 23 22.89 4.65 -4.32
N PHE A 24 21.96 5.53 -4.71
CA PHE A 24 21.43 6.58 -3.83
C PHE A 24 19.95 6.84 -4.11
N GLY A 25 19.11 6.49 -3.13
CA GLY A 25 17.64 6.57 -3.15
C GLY A 25 17.08 5.33 -2.45
N THR A 26 16.19 5.50 -1.48
CA THR A 26 15.72 4.42 -0.60
C THR A 26 14.71 3.49 -1.27
N HIS A 27 13.91 3.96 -2.24
CA HIS A 27 12.96 3.11 -2.97
C HIS A 27 13.00 3.37 -4.48
N GLN A 28 13.34 2.33 -5.24
CA GLN A 28 13.13 2.27 -6.69
C GLN A 28 12.03 1.24 -6.94
N TYR A 29 10.94 1.63 -7.60
CA TYR A 29 10.01 0.70 -8.21
C TYR A 29 10.18 0.78 -9.72
N THR A 30 10.24 -0.37 -10.39
CA THR A 30 10.44 -0.45 -11.84
C THR A 30 9.14 -0.87 -12.50
N LEU A 31 8.57 0.03 -13.30
CA LEU A 31 7.51 -0.30 -14.25
C LEU A 31 8.18 -0.62 -15.59
N ILE A 32 8.00 -1.85 -16.08
CA ILE A 32 8.60 -2.31 -17.32
C ILE A 32 7.55 -2.19 -18.44
N SER A 33 7.81 -1.36 -19.44
CA SER A 33 7.11 -1.37 -20.74
C SER A 33 8.13 -1.79 -21.80
N GLY A 34 7.83 -2.85 -22.53
CA GLY A 34 8.77 -3.47 -23.48
C GLY A 34 9.89 -4.29 -22.83
N SER A 35 10.98 -4.51 -23.57
CA SER A 35 12.18 -5.25 -23.13
C SER A 35 13.44 -4.60 -23.71
N GLU A 36 14.64 -5.03 -23.28
CA GLU A 36 15.90 -4.55 -23.88
C GLU A 36 15.94 -4.77 -25.40
N ASN A 37 15.33 -5.85 -25.89
CA ASN A 37 15.29 -6.16 -27.32
C ASN A 37 14.12 -5.49 -28.05
N LEU A 38 13.10 -5.01 -27.32
CA LEU A 38 11.88 -4.39 -27.84
C LEU A 38 11.44 -3.26 -26.90
N PRO A 39 12.15 -2.13 -26.86
CA PRO A 39 11.82 -1.04 -25.94
C PRO A 39 10.50 -0.37 -26.36
N GLU A 40 9.63 -0.08 -25.38
CA GLU A 40 8.40 0.67 -25.60
C GLU A 40 8.50 2.08 -24.99
N PRO A 41 8.03 3.12 -25.70
CA PRO A 41 8.05 4.48 -25.17
C PRO A 41 7.02 4.64 -24.03
N ILE A 42 7.51 5.01 -22.85
CA ILE A 42 6.67 5.31 -21.66
C ILE A 42 6.00 6.69 -21.70
N GLY A 43 6.33 7.52 -22.69
CA GLY A 43 5.75 8.82 -22.93
C GLY A 43 6.14 9.33 -24.32
N LEU A 44 5.19 9.94 -25.02
CA LEU A 44 5.40 10.48 -26.37
C LEU A 44 4.87 11.90 -26.45
N ARG A 45 5.68 12.81 -26.99
CA ARG A 45 5.20 14.11 -27.43
C ARG A 45 4.90 14.04 -28.92
N VAL A 46 3.62 14.01 -29.25
CA VAL A 46 3.17 13.98 -30.64
C VAL A 46 2.83 15.39 -31.14
N VAL A 47 3.10 15.61 -32.42
CA VAL A 47 2.64 16.78 -33.17
C VAL A 47 1.95 16.29 -34.43
N SER A 48 1.00 17.06 -34.95
CA SER A 48 0.33 16.72 -36.19
C SER A 48 1.34 16.68 -37.34
N ILE A 49 1.18 15.72 -38.25
CA ILE A 49 2.10 15.49 -39.37
C ILE A 49 2.21 16.69 -40.32
N ASP A 50 1.23 17.60 -40.32
CA ASP A 50 1.29 18.85 -41.08
C ASP A 50 2.45 19.76 -40.65
N GLU A 51 2.97 19.61 -39.42
CA GLU A 51 4.18 20.32 -38.97
C GLU A 51 5.40 19.99 -39.83
N ALA A 52 5.46 18.80 -40.44
CA ALA A 52 6.54 18.44 -41.37
C ALA A 52 6.55 19.31 -42.64
N LEU A 53 5.45 20.00 -42.94
CA LEU A 53 5.30 20.89 -44.10
C LEU A 53 5.66 22.35 -43.79
N VAL A 54 6.11 22.67 -42.57
CA VAL A 54 6.60 24.01 -42.24
C VAL A 54 7.92 24.28 -42.99
N GLU A 55 7.98 25.42 -43.68
CA GLU A 55 9.09 25.79 -44.57
C GLU A 55 10.48 25.68 -43.93
N LYS A 56 10.58 25.97 -42.61
CA LYS A 56 11.83 25.87 -41.84
C LYS A 56 12.47 24.48 -41.90
N TYR A 57 11.69 23.42 -42.07
CA TYR A 57 12.19 22.04 -42.18
C TYR A 57 12.58 21.64 -43.62
N TRP A 58 12.27 22.48 -44.61
CA TRP A 58 12.51 22.23 -46.04
C TRP A 58 13.78 22.91 -46.59
N TRP A 59 14.76 23.17 -45.72
CA TRP A 59 16.04 23.80 -46.12
C TRP A 59 16.81 22.99 -47.19
N ASN A 60 16.67 21.66 -47.19
CA ASN A 60 17.33 20.75 -48.14
C ASN A 60 16.48 20.36 -49.36
N SER A 61 15.43 21.13 -49.70
CA SER A 61 14.47 20.77 -50.76
C SER A 61 15.10 20.48 -52.13
N HIS A 62 16.24 21.10 -52.45
CA HIS A 62 16.96 20.90 -53.71
C HIS A 62 17.36 19.43 -53.95
N ARG A 63 17.60 18.64 -52.88
CA ARG A 63 17.91 17.21 -52.99
C ARG A 63 16.71 16.40 -53.46
N PHE A 64 15.53 16.71 -52.95
CA PHE A 64 14.29 16.03 -53.34
C PHE A 64 13.85 16.42 -54.76
N VAL A 65 14.17 17.64 -55.19
CA VAL A 65 13.92 18.08 -56.57
C VAL A 65 14.89 17.41 -57.55
N SER A 66 16.19 17.42 -57.24
CA SER A 66 17.21 16.80 -58.11
C SER A 66 17.11 15.28 -58.19
N GLY A 67 16.61 14.62 -57.15
CA GLY A 67 16.32 13.19 -57.15
C GLY A 67 14.97 12.82 -57.77
N GLY A 68 14.18 13.79 -58.23
CA GLY A 68 12.88 13.56 -58.88
C GLY A 68 11.74 13.19 -57.93
N GLN A 69 11.93 13.28 -56.61
CA GLN A 69 10.88 12.99 -55.63
C GLN A 69 9.88 14.14 -55.49
N CYS A 70 10.28 15.38 -55.79
CA CYS A 70 9.45 16.56 -55.67
C CYS A 70 9.58 17.47 -56.90
N HIS A 71 8.51 18.20 -57.21
CA HIS A 71 8.53 19.22 -58.27
C HIS A 71 9.33 20.45 -57.81
N SER A 72 9.88 21.22 -58.77
CA SER A 72 10.77 22.35 -58.47
C SER A 72 10.10 23.49 -57.69
N ASP A 73 8.78 23.60 -57.76
CA ASP A 73 7.97 24.61 -57.07
C ASP A 73 7.39 24.12 -55.72
N VAL A 74 7.81 22.95 -55.22
CA VAL A 74 7.24 22.34 -54.01
C VAL A 74 7.19 23.31 -52.83
N LYS A 75 8.21 24.16 -52.68
CA LYS A 75 8.26 25.19 -51.62
C LYS A 75 7.14 26.21 -51.69
N GLN A 76 6.70 26.60 -52.89
CA GLN A 76 5.61 27.55 -53.10
C GLN A 76 4.26 26.96 -52.65
N HIS A 77 4.16 25.63 -52.64
CA HIS A 77 2.93 24.90 -52.35
C HIS A 77 2.85 24.33 -50.94
N LEU A 78 3.91 24.43 -50.12
CA LEU A 78 3.95 23.85 -48.77
C LEU A 78 2.79 24.33 -47.88
N GLY A 79 2.43 25.61 -47.96
CA GLY A 79 1.29 26.16 -47.22
C GLY A 79 -0.05 25.54 -47.62
N THR A 80 -0.29 25.38 -48.92
CA THR A 80 -1.51 24.73 -49.45
C THR A 80 -1.54 23.24 -49.10
N LEU A 81 -0.42 22.55 -49.27
CA LEU A 81 -0.29 21.14 -48.88
C LEU A 81 -0.58 20.95 -47.39
N ARG A 82 -0.07 21.86 -46.54
CA ARG A 82 -0.32 21.84 -45.10
C ARG A 82 -1.82 21.93 -44.78
N LEU A 83 -2.53 22.87 -45.40
CA LEU A 83 -3.98 23.03 -45.21
C LEU A 83 -4.74 21.79 -45.68
N ASN A 84 -4.36 21.21 -46.82
CA ASN A 84 -4.98 19.97 -47.32
C ASN A 84 -4.76 18.79 -46.37
N PHE A 85 -3.58 18.67 -45.76
CA PHE A 85 -3.31 17.66 -44.74
C PHE A 85 -4.16 17.86 -43.50
N ILE A 86 -4.25 19.09 -42.98
CA ILE A 86 -5.10 19.41 -41.82
C ILE A 86 -6.57 19.03 -42.10
N GLN A 87 -7.07 19.40 -43.29
CA GLN A 87 -8.43 19.05 -43.70
C GLN A 87 -8.63 17.54 -43.78
N ALA A 88 -7.75 16.83 -44.49
CA ALA A 88 -7.84 15.38 -44.63
C ALA A 88 -7.79 14.64 -43.28
N LEU A 89 -6.93 15.07 -42.36
CA LEU A 89 -6.83 14.49 -41.01
C LEU A 89 -8.10 14.73 -40.19
N SER A 90 -8.67 15.93 -40.28
CA SER A 90 -9.92 16.29 -39.59
C SER A 90 -11.11 15.49 -40.13
N GLU A 91 -11.25 15.41 -41.45
CA GLU A 91 -12.31 14.65 -42.12
C GLU A 91 -12.18 13.15 -41.85
N TYR A 92 -10.95 12.61 -41.87
CA TYR A 92 -10.69 11.21 -41.55
C TYR A 92 -11.07 10.89 -40.09
N ALA A 93 -10.69 11.74 -39.14
CA ALA A 93 -11.06 11.57 -37.74
C ALA A 93 -12.58 11.59 -37.55
N ALA A 94 -13.29 12.51 -38.21
CA ALA A 94 -14.75 12.59 -38.17
C ALA A 94 -15.41 11.34 -38.79
N TYR A 95 -14.91 10.89 -39.95
CA TYR A 95 -15.40 9.68 -40.62
C TYR A 95 -15.23 8.43 -39.75
N MET A 96 -14.10 8.30 -39.07
CA MET A 96 -13.83 7.19 -38.16
C MET A 96 -14.53 7.32 -36.80
N MET A 97 -15.28 8.40 -36.56
CA MET A 97 -15.85 8.75 -35.26
C MET A 97 -14.79 8.71 -34.15
N ALA A 98 -13.59 9.20 -34.45
CA ALA A 98 -12.46 9.13 -33.54
C ALA A 98 -12.79 9.89 -32.25
N PRO A 99 -12.51 9.31 -31.06
CA PRO A 99 -12.68 10.01 -29.80
C PRO A 99 -11.73 11.22 -29.75
N GLN A 100 -12.08 12.23 -28.98
CA GLN A 100 -11.11 13.29 -28.69
C GLN A 100 -9.92 12.69 -27.94
N ALA A 101 -8.72 13.00 -28.43
CA ALA A 101 -7.50 12.65 -27.75
C ALA A 101 -7.50 13.34 -26.38
N THR A 102 -7.32 12.54 -25.34
CA THR A 102 -7.11 13.04 -23.98
C THR A 102 -5.73 12.58 -23.53
N ASP A 103 -5.07 13.39 -22.72
CA ASP A 103 -3.83 13.03 -22.03
C ASP A 103 -4.17 12.85 -20.55
N PRO A 104 -4.83 11.73 -20.17
CA PRO A 104 -5.18 11.51 -18.79
C PRO A 104 -3.90 11.36 -17.97
N PRO A 105 -3.82 11.94 -16.76
CA PRO A 105 -2.66 11.76 -15.91
C PRO A 105 -2.43 10.27 -15.66
N LEU A 106 -1.21 9.80 -15.92
CA LEU A 106 -0.82 8.43 -15.59
C LEU A 106 -0.88 8.28 -14.06
N LYS A 107 -1.87 7.53 -13.61
CA LYS A 107 -2.17 7.27 -12.20
C LYS A 107 -2.03 5.79 -11.93
N ILE A 108 -1.13 5.44 -11.02
CA ILE A 108 -0.99 4.08 -10.53
C ILE A 108 -1.86 3.99 -9.28
N PRO A 109 -2.85 3.09 -9.26
CA PRO A 109 -3.68 2.93 -8.08
C PRO A 109 -2.85 2.44 -6.90
N VAL A 110 -3.14 2.97 -5.72
CA VAL A 110 -2.57 2.44 -4.48
C VAL A 110 -3.50 1.33 -4.00
N THR A 111 -3.02 0.09 -4.06
CA THR A 111 -3.73 -1.11 -3.60
C THR A 111 -3.09 -1.67 -2.35
N TRP A 112 -3.84 -2.48 -1.61
CA TRP A 112 -3.27 -3.23 -0.50
C TRP A 112 -2.20 -4.22 -1.00
N PRO A 113 -1.03 -4.32 -0.36
CA PRO A 113 0.09 -5.07 -0.90
C PRO A 113 -0.18 -6.56 -1.17
N ALA A 114 0.65 -7.14 -2.03
CA ALA A 114 0.65 -8.55 -2.34
C ALA A 114 0.89 -9.42 -1.08
N GLY A 115 0.36 -10.64 -1.13
CA GLY A 115 0.40 -11.60 -0.03
C GLY A 115 -0.94 -11.73 0.72
N SER A 116 -0.96 -12.69 1.64
CA SER A 116 -2.09 -12.97 2.52
C SER A 116 -1.66 -12.69 3.96
N TYR A 117 -2.48 -11.96 4.72
CA TYR A 117 -2.11 -11.43 6.03
C TYR A 117 -3.34 -10.90 6.79
N GLY A 118 -3.17 -10.61 8.08
CA GLY A 118 -4.16 -10.00 8.94
C GLY A 118 -3.74 -8.64 9.49
N LEU A 119 -4.73 -7.77 9.72
CA LEU A 119 -4.60 -6.49 10.42
C LEU A 119 -5.60 -6.43 11.58
N LEU A 120 -5.31 -5.66 12.62
CA LEU A 120 -6.30 -5.39 13.67
C LEU A 120 -7.41 -4.51 13.11
N LYS A 121 -8.65 -4.77 13.53
CA LYS A 121 -9.83 -4.03 13.10
C LYS A 121 -9.99 -2.75 13.94
N PRO A 122 -9.95 -1.56 13.34
CA PRO A 122 -10.33 -0.34 14.04
C PRO A 122 -11.83 -0.22 14.25
N LYS A 123 -12.24 0.70 15.14
CA LYS A 123 -13.65 1.05 15.37
C LYS A 123 -14.39 1.50 14.11
N THR A 124 -13.68 2.03 13.12
CA THR A 124 -14.21 2.39 11.80
C THR A 124 -14.49 1.19 10.88
N GLY A 125 -14.14 -0.02 11.30
CA GLY A 125 -14.23 -1.26 10.53
C GLY A 125 -12.98 -1.54 9.69
N CYS A 126 -12.99 -2.67 8.99
CA CYS A 126 -11.86 -3.07 8.14
C CYS A 126 -11.57 -2.06 7.03
N PRO A 127 -10.32 -2.04 6.52
CA PRO A 127 -9.96 -1.22 5.38
C PRO A 127 -10.89 -1.45 4.18
N LEU A 128 -11.05 -0.43 3.35
CA LEU A 128 -11.82 -0.57 2.10
C LEU A 128 -10.91 -1.06 0.99
N GLU A 129 -11.46 -1.93 0.15
CA GLU A 129 -10.89 -2.29 -1.14
C GLU A 129 -12.04 -2.62 -2.11
N GLN A 130 -11.86 -2.35 -3.39
CA GLN A 130 -12.88 -2.62 -4.42
C GLN A 130 -12.72 -4.01 -5.03
N ASN A 131 -11.50 -4.54 -5.06
CA ASN A 131 -11.17 -5.76 -5.79
C ASN A 131 -11.17 -7.02 -4.90
N PHE A 132 -11.19 -6.88 -3.58
CA PHE A 132 -11.37 -8.00 -2.65
C PHE A 132 -12.13 -7.61 -1.40
N HIS A 133 -12.58 -8.63 -0.66
CA HIS A 133 -13.25 -8.48 0.63
C HIS A 133 -12.33 -8.93 1.77
N TRP A 134 -12.25 -8.12 2.82
CA TRP A 134 -11.61 -8.50 4.08
C TRP A 134 -12.50 -9.46 4.84
N TYR A 135 -12.00 -10.65 5.13
CA TYR A 135 -12.68 -11.54 6.06
C TYR A 135 -12.52 -11.02 7.48
N GLU A 136 -13.51 -11.27 8.33
CA GLU A 136 -13.47 -10.84 9.72
C GLU A 136 -13.48 -12.05 10.65
N GLY A 137 -12.85 -11.88 11.80
CA GLY A 137 -12.87 -12.82 12.90
C GLY A 137 -12.46 -12.13 14.18
N TRP A 138 -12.63 -12.82 15.30
CA TRP A 138 -12.30 -12.27 16.61
C TRP A 138 -11.82 -13.34 17.59
N ARG A 139 -10.99 -12.93 18.54
CA ARG A 139 -10.59 -13.70 19.72
C ARG A 139 -10.92 -12.87 20.96
N HIS A 140 -11.72 -13.44 21.86
CA HIS A 140 -11.90 -12.97 23.22
C HIS A 140 -10.90 -13.74 24.09
N GLN A 141 -10.06 -12.98 24.78
CA GLN A 141 -9.14 -13.47 25.80
C GLN A 141 -9.71 -13.07 27.16
N ASP A 142 -10.14 -14.07 27.91
CA ASP A 142 -10.46 -13.93 29.32
C ASP A 142 -9.13 -13.94 30.10
N SER A 143 -8.85 -12.86 30.81
CA SER A 143 -7.57 -12.64 31.49
C SER A 143 -7.74 -12.76 33.00
N GLU A 144 -6.65 -12.94 33.73
CA GLU A 144 -6.71 -13.29 35.16
C GLU A 144 -7.58 -12.32 35.98
N ASP A 145 -8.70 -12.84 36.48
CA ASP A 145 -9.73 -12.11 37.23
C ASP A 145 -9.43 -11.98 38.73
N MET A 146 -8.37 -12.66 39.20
CA MET A 146 -8.05 -12.79 40.63
C MET A 146 -7.10 -11.73 41.18
N THR A 147 -6.58 -10.82 40.34
CA THR A 147 -5.66 -9.76 40.78
C THR A 147 -6.29 -8.36 40.74
N ILE A 148 -5.73 -7.44 41.53
CA ILE A 148 -6.11 -6.02 41.52
C ILE A 148 -5.52 -5.24 40.32
N TYR A 149 -4.79 -5.91 39.41
CA TYR A 149 -4.01 -5.31 38.33
C TYR A 149 -4.33 -5.92 36.96
N GLY A 150 -5.58 -5.74 36.51
CA GLY A 150 -6.03 -6.23 35.20
C GLY A 150 -5.35 -5.60 33.97
N ASN A 151 -5.94 -5.84 32.80
CA ASN A 151 -5.46 -5.29 31.52
C ASN A 151 -5.39 -3.76 31.56
N LYS A 152 -4.46 -3.20 30.76
CA LYS A 152 -4.35 -1.75 30.57
C LYS A 152 -4.33 -1.41 29.09
N PHE A 153 -4.81 -0.23 28.76
CA PHE A 153 -4.96 0.21 27.38
C PHE A 153 -4.60 1.69 27.26
N SER A 154 -4.23 2.11 26.06
CA SER A 154 -4.22 3.54 25.73
C SER A 154 -5.61 4.16 25.91
N ASP A 155 -5.63 5.44 26.27
CA ASP A 155 -6.84 6.27 26.25
C ASP A 155 -6.56 7.54 25.43
N PRO A 156 -7.10 7.65 24.19
CA PRO A 156 -8.03 6.72 23.55
C PRO A 156 -7.35 5.44 23.03
N LEU A 157 -8.15 4.37 22.89
CA LEU A 157 -7.84 3.17 22.09
C LEU A 157 -8.84 3.08 20.93
N ASN A 158 -8.37 3.04 19.68
CA ASN A 158 -9.23 3.00 18.49
C ASN A 158 -9.49 1.58 17.98
N MET A 159 -8.97 0.55 18.67
CA MET A 159 -9.20 -0.85 18.36
C MET A 159 -10.67 -1.24 18.59
N TYR A 160 -11.24 -2.04 17.68
CA TYR A 160 -12.61 -2.56 17.83
C TYR A 160 -12.62 -3.80 18.71
N GLY A 161 -13.58 -3.86 19.63
CA GLY A 161 -13.70 -4.95 20.60
C GLY A 161 -14.06 -4.45 21.99
N GLN A 162 -14.27 -5.39 22.90
CA GLN A 162 -14.38 -5.14 24.33
C GLN A 162 -12.98 -5.11 24.95
N HIS A 163 -12.73 -4.11 25.79
CA HIS A 163 -11.44 -3.89 26.44
C HIS A 163 -11.75 -3.45 27.86
N ASP A 164 -11.55 -4.33 28.82
CA ASP A 164 -11.73 -4.03 30.23
C ASP A 164 -10.64 -4.74 31.04
N SER A 165 -10.68 -4.56 32.36
CA SER A 165 -9.65 -5.09 33.23
C SER A 165 -9.56 -6.62 33.22
N GLY A 166 -10.67 -7.33 32.94
CA GLY A 166 -10.75 -8.79 33.00
C GLY A 166 -10.71 -9.45 31.63
N SER A 167 -10.90 -8.71 30.53
CA SER A 167 -10.89 -9.31 29.20
C SER A 167 -10.45 -8.38 28.07
N VAL A 168 -9.92 -8.99 27.02
CA VAL A 168 -9.56 -8.31 25.77
C VAL A 168 -10.16 -9.06 24.59
N THR A 169 -11.02 -8.40 23.80
CA THR A 169 -11.49 -8.93 22.53
C THR A 169 -10.78 -8.26 21.37
N GLN A 170 -9.91 -9.01 20.69
CA GLN A 170 -9.25 -8.56 19.47
C GLN A 170 -10.09 -8.95 18.25
N TRP A 171 -10.36 -7.99 17.38
CA TRP A 171 -10.98 -8.22 16.08
C TRP A 171 -9.98 -8.07 14.94
N PHE A 172 -10.14 -8.90 13.92
CA PHE A 172 -9.19 -9.03 12.82
C PHE A 172 -9.85 -8.75 11.48
N CYS A 173 -9.05 -8.18 10.58
CA CYS A 173 -9.33 -8.02 9.15
C CYS A 173 -8.32 -8.88 8.38
N ILE A 174 -8.78 -9.94 7.73
CA ILE A 174 -7.93 -10.91 7.03
C ILE A 174 -8.05 -10.77 5.52
N LYS A 175 -6.91 -10.51 4.86
CA LYS A 175 -6.75 -10.61 3.41
C LYS A 175 -6.36 -12.04 3.06
N GLY A 176 -7.31 -12.82 2.58
CA GLY A 176 -7.08 -14.22 2.19
C GLY A 176 -6.45 -14.41 0.80
N GLN A 177 -6.50 -13.38 -0.06
CA GLN A 177 -6.02 -13.46 -1.44
C GLN A 177 -4.59 -12.92 -1.56
N ARG A 178 -3.69 -13.75 -2.11
CA ARG A 178 -2.28 -13.38 -2.31
C ARG A 178 -2.07 -12.38 -3.44
N THR A 179 -2.85 -12.49 -4.50
CA THR A 179 -2.82 -11.60 -5.66
C THR A 179 -4.24 -11.26 -6.04
N VAL A 180 -4.49 -9.98 -6.21
CA VAL A 180 -5.80 -9.38 -6.49
C VAL A 180 -5.78 -8.70 -7.86
N SER A 181 -4.69 -7.99 -8.19
CA SER A 181 -4.54 -7.26 -9.44
C SER A 181 -3.09 -7.20 -9.94
N ASP A 182 -2.91 -6.81 -11.20
CA ASP A 182 -1.59 -6.53 -11.78
C ASP A 182 -0.93 -5.26 -11.19
N PHE A 183 -1.66 -4.51 -10.35
CA PHE A 183 -1.16 -3.34 -9.62
C PHE A 183 -0.70 -3.67 -8.20
N ASP A 184 -0.85 -4.92 -7.76
CA ASP A 184 -0.40 -5.34 -6.44
C ASP A 184 1.12 -5.19 -6.35
N ILE A 185 1.56 -4.34 -5.41
CA ILE A 185 2.97 -4.15 -5.10
C ILE A 185 3.34 -4.96 -3.87
N ASP A 186 4.63 -5.31 -3.76
CA ASP A 186 5.15 -5.83 -2.49
C ASP A 186 5.00 -4.77 -1.39
N TRP A 187 4.89 -5.24 -0.15
CA TRP A 187 4.92 -4.35 1.00
C TRP A 187 6.19 -3.49 0.96
N PRO A 188 6.10 -2.18 1.24
CA PRO A 188 7.28 -1.31 1.25
C PRO A 188 8.27 -1.66 2.37
N GLN A 189 9.57 -1.52 2.12
CA GLN A 189 10.59 -1.63 3.19
C GLN A 189 10.29 -0.65 4.33
N GLY A 190 10.51 -1.11 5.56
CA GLY A 190 10.17 -0.34 6.75
C GLY A 190 10.44 -1.10 8.04
N ASP A 191 9.80 -0.66 9.12
CA ASP A 191 9.93 -1.26 10.46
C ASP A 191 8.57 -1.41 11.14
N TYR A 192 7.90 -2.54 10.88
CA TYR A 192 6.54 -2.81 11.34
C TYR A 192 6.19 -4.29 11.22
N CYS A 193 5.14 -4.72 11.94
CA CYS A 193 4.58 -6.06 11.82
C CYS A 193 3.11 -6.05 11.40
N ILE A 194 2.70 -7.19 10.84
CA ILE A 194 1.32 -7.57 10.53
C ILE A 194 1.08 -8.99 11.05
N MET A 195 -0.18 -9.38 11.21
CA MET A 195 -0.50 -10.75 11.61
C MET A 195 -0.35 -11.70 10.43
N LYS A 196 0.22 -12.87 10.69
CA LYS A 196 0.46 -13.88 9.66
C LYS A 196 -0.86 -14.55 9.26
N TYR A 197 -1.01 -14.82 7.97
CA TYR A 197 -2.09 -15.66 7.45
C TYR A 197 -1.59 -16.42 6.21
N GLY A 198 -1.24 -17.69 6.38
CA GLY A 198 -0.51 -18.48 5.42
C GLY A 198 0.99 -18.18 5.40
N THR A 199 1.53 -17.78 4.25
CA THR A 199 2.97 -17.48 4.10
C THR A 199 3.19 -15.99 4.27
N CYS A 200 4.19 -15.59 5.06
CA CYS A 200 4.54 -14.18 5.19
C CYS A 200 4.82 -13.53 3.83
N PRO A 201 4.38 -12.29 3.60
CA PRO A 201 4.71 -11.56 2.38
C PRO A 201 6.22 -11.40 2.20
N VAL A 202 6.64 -11.15 0.95
CA VAL A 202 8.07 -10.99 0.61
C VAL A 202 8.72 -9.90 1.47
N GLY A 203 9.88 -10.21 2.05
CA GLY A 203 10.66 -9.30 2.90
C GLY A 203 10.33 -9.38 4.40
N PHE A 204 9.27 -10.09 4.79
CA PHE A 204 8.97 -10.31 6.21
C PHE A 204 9.63 -11.58 6.76
N SER A 205 9.99 -11.52 8.03
CA SER A 205 10.39 -12.66 8.87
C SER A 205 9.23 -13.05 9.79
N GLU A 206 9.15 -14.34 10.13
CA GLU A 206 8.08 -14.88 10.98
C GLU A 206 8.47 -14.91 12.46
N GLY A 207 7.45 -14.86 13.31
CA GLY A 207 7.56 -15.02 14.76
C GLY A 207 6.18 -15.16 15.39
N TYR A 208 6.14 -15.27 16.71
CA TYR A 208 4.88 -15.38 17.45
C TYR A 208 4.98 -14.76 18.84
N ILE A 209 3.81 -14.47 19.40
CA ILE A 209 3.60 -14.19 20.82
C ILE A 209 2.56 -15.18 21.30
N LYS A 210 2.83 -15.78 22.46
CA LYS A 210 1.99 -16.76 23.14
C LYS A 210 1.64 -16.19 24.52
N TRP A 211 0.35 -16.06 24.76
CA TRP A 211 -0.27 -15.78 26.05
C TRP A 211 -0.69 -17.13 26.70
N ASP A 212 -0.20 -17.42 27.90
CA ASP A 212 -0.80 -18.43 28.80
C ASP A 212 -1.98 -17.73 29.49
N ASP A 213 -3.18 -17.93 28.94
CA ASP A 213 -4.42 -17.32 29.43
C ASP A 213 -4.91 -18.12 30.69
N ASP A 214 -5.73 -17.51 31.56
CA ASP A 214 -6.08 -18.02 32.91
C ASP A 214 -6.58 -19.48 32.89
N ASP A 215 -6.08 -20.34 33.79
CA ASP A 215 -6.28 -21.81 33.78
C ASP A 215 -7.58 -22.31 34.50
N PRO A 216 -8.15 -21.66 35.54
CA PRO A 216 -9.45 -22.02 36.12
C PRO A 216 -10.58 -21.08 35.65
N PHE A 217 -11.60 -21.63 35.00
CA PHE A 217 -12.84 -20.95 34.57
C PHE A 217 -12.73 -19.94 33.41
N ASN A 218 -11.78 -20.16 32.51
CA ASN A 218 -11.61 -19.39 31.29
C ASN A 218 -12.87 -19.39 30.37
N ASP A 219 -13.37 -18.19 30.00
CA ASP A 219 -14.45 -17.97 29.01
C ASP A 219 -13.95 -17.55 27.62
N ASP A 220 -12.74 -17.99 27.26
CA ASP A 220 -12.12 -17.77 25.96
C ASP A 220 -13.02 -18.21 24.81
N ALA A 221 -13.17 -17.31 23.84
CA ALA A 221 -14.04 -17.54 22.70
C ALA A 221 -13.45 -16.98 21.41
N LYS A 222 -13.84 -17.56 20.28
CA LYS A 222 -13.39 -17.12 18.95
C LYS A 222 -14.41 -17.43 17.87
N GLU A 223 -14.41 -16.63 16.82
CA GLU A 223 -15.23 -16.87 15.63
C GLU A 223 -14.61 -16.25 14.37
N GLY A 224 -15.06 -16.68 13.19
CA GLY A 224 -14.68 -16.10 11.91
C GLY A 224 -13.30 -16.56 11.42
N VAL A 225 -12.67 -15.72 10.60
CA VAL A 225 -11.34 -15.98 10.03
C VAL A 225 -10.29 -15.28 10.88
N LEU A 226 -9.37 -16.06 11.43
CA LEU A 226 -8.34 -15.60 12.37
C LEU A 226 -6.97 -15.60 11.68
N PRO A 227 -5.99 -14.84 12.21
CA PRO A 227 -4.59 -15.05 11.91
C PRO A 227 -4.14 -16.49 12.14
N ASP A 228 -2.99 -16.84 11.59
CA ASP A 228 -2.33 -18.10 11.93
C ASP A 228 -1.91 -18.06 13.41
N GLY A 229 -2.12 -19.18 14.11
CA GLY A 229 -1.94 -19.23 15.55
C GLY A 229 -2.54 -20.47 16.20
N MET A 230 -2.46 -20.51 17.52
CA MET A 230 -3.17 -21.49 18.36
C MET A 230 -4.21 -20.74 19.19
N TYR A 231 -5.43 -21.26 19.19
CA TYR A 231 -6.54 -20.63 19.89
C TYR A 231 -7.33 -21.69 20.64
N ASP A 232 -6.71 -22.32 21.61
CA ASP A 232 -7.40 -23.27 22.49
C ASP A 232 -7.97 -22.55 23.71
N ASN A 233 -8.56 -23.32 24.63
CA ASN A 233 -9.36 -22.80 25.75
C ASN A 233 -8.53 -22.28 26.93
N GLY A 234 -7.20 -22.31 26.87
CA GLY A 234 -6.34 -21.77 27.94
C GLY A 234 -5.09 -21.08 27.42
N ASN A 235 -4.87 -21.07 26.11
CA ASN A 235 -3.70 -20.48 25.51
C ASN A 235 -4.05 -19.79 24.19
N THR A 236 -3.47 -18.62 23.99
CA THR A 236 -3.50 -17.89 22.74
C THR A 236 -2.09 -17.80 22.21
N LEU A 237 -1.87 -18.22 20.97
CA LEU A 237 -0.66 -17.91 20.21
C LEU A 237 -1.11 -17.23 18.92
N ILE A 238 -0.55 -16.06 18.64
CA ILE A 238 -0.74 -15.37 17.36
C ILE A 238 0.61 -15.29 16.65
N GLU A 239 0.64 -15.71 15.40
CA GLU A 239 1.81 -15.59 14.56
C GLU A 239 1.82 -14.26 13.81
N TYR A 240 3.02 -13.72 13.62
CA TYR A 240 3.27 -12.42 13.00
C TYR A 240 4.27 -12.53 11.87
N CYS A 241 4.17 -11.57 10.97
CA CYS A 241 5.17 -11.28 9.97
C CYS A 241 5.70 -9.87 10.27
N CYS A 242 6.99 -9.76 10.56
CA CYS A 242 7.67 -8.49 10.83
C CYS A 242 8.78 -8.20 9.82
N ARG A 243 9.01 -6.92 9.51
CA ARG A 243 10.16 -6.47 8.73
C ARG A 243 10.81 -5.28 9.40
N ASN A 244 12.12 -5.14 9.26
CA ASN A 244 12.94 -4.06 9.81
C ASN A 244 13.99 -3.55 8.80
N ASP A 245 13.77 -3.78 7.52
CA ASP A 245 14.67 -3.47 6.41
C ASP A 245 14.58 -2.02 5.92
N GLY A 246 13.78 -1.17 6.57
CA GLY A 246 13.72 0.28 6.35
C GLY A 246 13.75 1.07 7.66
N LEU A 247 13.81 2.40 7.56
CA LEU A 247 13.68 3.30 8.72
C LEU A 247 12.19 3.67 8.90
N PRO A 248 11.64 3.63 10.13
CA PRO A 248 10.25 4.03 10.35
C PRO A 248 9.99 5.50 10.03
N THR A 249 11.02 6.35 10.03
CA THR A 249 10.91 7.77 9.66
C THR A 249 10.83 8.03 8.15
N GLU A 250 11.15 7.03 7.32
CA GLU A 250 11.02 7.14 5.86
C GLU A 250 9.58 6.79 5.46
N PRO A 251 8.77 7.72 4.91
CA PRO A 251 7.37 7.47 4.66
C PRO A 251 7.13 6.35 3.63
N ILE A 252 6.26 5.39 3.98
CA ILE A 252 5.78 4.37 3.05
C ILE A 252 4.41 4.74 2.48
N VAL A 253 4.03 4.15 1.35
CA VAL A 253 2.72 4.36 0.72
C VAL A 253 1.87 3.10 0.88
N LEU A 254 0.72 3.24 1.53
CA LEU A 254 -0.33 2.22 1.67
C LEU A 254 -1.69 2.88 1.40
N PRO A 255 -2.75 2.10 1.11
CA PRO A 255 -4.10 2.65 0.96
C PRO A 255 -4.51 3.38 2.24
N SER A 256 -4.94 4.64 2.11
CA SER A 256 -5.22 5.49 3.27
C SER A 256 -6.71 5.69 3.55
N ASP A 257 -7.60 5.18 2.70
CA ASP A 257 -9.02 5.54 2.63
C ASP A 257 -9.84 5.24 3.89
N ARG A 258 -9.36 4.30 4.69
CA ARG A 258 -9.86 4.06 6.02
C ARG A 258 -8.71 3.90 7.00
N PRO A 259 -8.95 4.23 8.27
CA PRO A 259 -7.99 3.93 9.31
C PRO A 259 -7.65 2.44 9.37
N PHE A 260 -6.43 2.14 9.81
CA PHE A 260 -5.95 0.77 10.02
C PHE A 260 -4.81 0.75 11.04
N TYR A 261 -4.44 -0.46 11.43
CA TYR A 261 -3.32 -0.71 12.34
C TYR A 261 -2.15 -1.37 11.64
N LEU A 262 -0.95 -1.00 12.05
CA LEU A 262 0.22 -1.87 12.02
C LEU A 262 0.72 -2.02 13.46
N PHE A 263 1.49 -3.07 13.72
CA PHE A 263 2.19 -3.21 14.99
C PHE A 263 3.55 -2.54 14.90
N GLN A 264 3.95 -1.86 15.98
CA GLN A 264 5.32 -1.41 16.14
C GLN A 264 6.26 -2.63 16.18
N TYR A 265 7.46 -2.52 15.59
CA TYR A 265 8.44 -3.61 15.63
C TYR A 265 9.70 -3.29 16.46
N THR A 266 10.58 -2.39 16.00
CA THR A 266 11.84 -2.14 16.71
C THR A 266 12.12 -0.68 17.05
N ARG A 267 11.79 0.27 16.18
CA ARG A 267 12.21 1.69 16.31
C ARG A 267 11.04 2.69 16.30
N GLY A 268 9.88 2.29 16.80
CA GLY A 268 8.68 3.12 16.82
C GLY A 268 7.78 2.88 15.61
N CYS A 269 6.76 3.70 15.48
CA CYS A 269 5.75 3.52 14.44
C CYS A 269 6.20 4.03 13.06
N GLN A 270 5.94 3.23 12.02
CA GLN A 270 6.27 3.51 10.64
C GLN A 270 5.45 4.69 10.09
N ILE A 271 6.09 5.72 9.54
CA ILE A 271 5.38 6.83 8.90
C ILE A 271 4.71 6.35 7.61
N ILE A 272 3.43 6.67 7.45
CA ILE A 272 2.65 6.40 6.24
C ILE A 272 2.29 7.72 5.58
N SER A 273 2.62 7.85 4.30
CA SER A 273 2.39 9.07 3.53
C SER A 273 0.91 9.44 3.50
N GLY A 274 0.60 10.66 3.96
CA GLY A 274 -0.75 11.21 3.95
C GLY A 274 -1.65 10.76 5.11
N MET A 275 -1.11 10.10 6.14
CA MET A 275 -1.85 9.70 7.33
C MET A 275 -1.21 10.27 8.60
N ASN A 276 -2.05 10.56 9.59
CA ASN A 276 -1.63 10.81 10.96
C ASN A 276 -1.40 9.48 11.68
N ILE A 277 -0.57 9.51 12.71
CA ILE A 277 -0.19 8.34 13.49
C ILE A 277 -0.48 8.59 14.97
N ALA A 278 -1.15 7.65 15.61
CA ALA A 278 -1.32 7.60 17.05
C ALA A 278 -0.71 6.29 17.55
N GLU A 279 0.25 6.41 18.46
CA GLU A 279 0.81 5.25 19.16
C GLU A 279 -0.16 4.85 20.27
N GLU A 280 -0.65 3.61 20.19
CA GLU A 280 -1.56 3.01 21.15
C GLU A 280 -0.91 1.75 21.75
N PHE A 281 -1.37 1.30 22.90
CA PHE A 281 -0.92 0.04 23.47
C PHE A 281 -2.08 -0.78 24.04
N VAL A 282 -1.85 -2.09 24.06
CA VAL A 282 -2.67 -3.06 24.78
C VAL A 282 -1.73 -3.87 25.67
N ASP A 283 -1.99 -3.82 26.96
CA ASP A 283 -1.21 -4.48 28.00
C ASP A 283 -2.09 -5.58 28.61
N PHE A 284 -1.81 -6.80 28.19
CA PHE A 284 -2.48 -8.03 28.62
C PHE A 284 -1.91 -8.45 29.98
N ASN A 285 -2.78 -8.59 30.97
CA ASN A 285 -2.45 -9.28 32.22
C ASN A 285 -2.60 -10.79 31.97
N THR A 286 -1.50 -11.53 31.96
CA THR A 286 -1.52 -13.00 31.77
C THR A 286 -1.39 -13.70 33.12
N GLU A 287 -1.40 -15.03 33.10
CA GLU A 287 -1.35 -15.88 34.30
C GLU A 287 -0.12 -15.58 35.19
N ASP A 288 -0.34 -15.32 36.48
CA ASP A 288 0.73 -15.09 37.45
C ASP A 288 1.38 -16.39 37.98
N LEU A 289 0.71 -17.55 37.92
CA LEU A 289 1.19 -18.83 38.45
C LEU A 289 1.52 -19.85 37.33
N PHE A 290 2.79 -20.28 37.28
CA PHE A 290 3.28 -21.21 36.25
C PHE A 290 3.14 -20.70 34.81
N ASN A 291 3.20 -19.37 34.64
CA ASN A 291 3.16 -18.68 33.36
C ASN A 291 4.06 -19.33 32.29
N LYS A 292 3.47 -19.67 31.14
CA LYS A 292 4.17 -20.15 29.94
C LYS A 292 4.01 -19.20 28.77
N ASP A 293 3.90 -17.91 29.04
CA ASP A 293 4.09 -16.85 28.06
C ASP A 293 5.39 -17.07 27.31
N GLU A 294 5.33 -16.83 26.00
CA GLU A 294 6.47 -17.07 25.14
C GLU A 294 6.47 -16.11 23.95
N VAL A 295 7.64 -15.57 23.65
CA VAL A 295 7.88 -14.82 22.41
C VAL A 295 9.00 -15.50 21.63
N HIS A 296 8.85 -15.56 20.31
CA HIS A 296 9.85 -16.18 19.45
C HIS A 296 9.89 -15.50 18.07
N GLY A 297 11.08 -15.48 17.48
CA GLY A 297 11.29 -14.99 16.11
C GLY A 297 10.99 -13.49 15.97
N ALA A 298 10.48 -13.09 14.81
CA ALA A 298 10.14 -11.71 14.52
C ALA A 298 8.68 -11.43 14.89
N HIS A 299 8.47 -10.74 16.01
CA HIS A 299 7.15 -10.42 16.59
C HIS A 299 7.04 -8.92 16.92
N PRO A 300 5.83 -8.37 17.10
CA PRO A 300 5.61 -6.99 17.54
C PRO A 300 6.45 -6.58 18.75
N TYR A 301 6.75 -5.28 18.84
CA TYR A 301 7.40 -4.71 20.01
C TYR A 301 6.56 -4.99 21.26
N ASP A 302 7.19 -5.68 22.20
CA ASP A 302 6.61 -6.09 23.46
C ASP A 302 7.54 -5.68 24.59
N ASP A 303 7.07 -4.77 25.44
CA ASP A 303 7.76 -4.31 26.65
C ASP A 303 7.03 -4.73 27.93
N GLY A 304 6.19 -5.76 27.84
CA GLY A 304 5.60 -6.44 28.98
C GLY A 304 6.65 -7.07 29.90
N GLU A 305 6.33 -7.15 31.19
CA GLU A 305 7.16 -7.82 32.19
C GLU A 305 6.81 -9.32 32.29
N SER A 306 7.39 -10.07 33.24
CA SER A 306 7.34 -11.54 33.27
C SER A 306 5.96 -12.22 33.30
N THR A 307 4.88 -11.49 33.52
CA THR A 307 3.48 -11.98 33.55
C THR A 307 2.55 -11.12 32.71
N ARG A 308 3.09 -10.42 31.72
CA ARG A 308 2.35 -9.48 30.89
C ARG A 308 2.94 -9.39 29.51
N HIS A 309 2.08 -9.17 28.52
CA HIS A 309 2.50 -8.73 27.19
C HIS A 309 1.96 -7.32 26.96
N ARG A 310 2.83 -6.35 26.68
CA ARG A 310 2.40 -5.01 26.29
C ARG A 310 2.79 -4.75 24.85
N LEU A 311 1.79 -4.88 23.97
CA LEU A 311 1.96 -4.65 22.54
C LEU A 311 1.71 -3.20 22.19
N HIS A 312 2.60 -2.63 21.39
CA HIS A 312 2.48 -1.27 20.86
C HIS A 312 1.93 -1.29 19.42
N LEU A 313 0.91 -0.48 19.20
CA LEU A 313 0.09 -0.39 18.01
C LEU A 313 0.27 0.98 17.38
N CYS A 314 0.29 1.01 16.05
CA CYS A 314 0.34 2.22 15.27
C CYS A 314 -1.02 2.38 14.59
N TYR A 315 -1.87 3.24 15.13
CA TYR A 315 -3.15 3.60 14.54
C TYR A 315 -2.94 4.69 13.50
N TYR A 316 -3.31 4.42 12.26
CA TYR A 316 -3.22 5.37 11.17
C TYR A 316 -4.59 5.87 10.80
N GLU A 317 -4.76 7.18 10.69
CA GLU A 317 -5.99 7.79 10.22
C GLU A 317 -5.74 8.98 9.29
N HIS A 318 -6.73 9.34 8.48
CA HIS A 318 -6.64 10.53 7.66
C HIS A 318 -6.53 11.79 8.53
N PRO A 319 -5.72 12.77 8.13
CA PRO A 319 -5.76 14.08 8.74
C PRO A 319 -7.18 14.64 8.66
N LEU A 320 -7.74 15.03 9.81
CA LEU A 320 -9.01 15.75 9.81
C LEU A 320 -8.88 16.95 8.87
N PRO A 321 -9.87 17.20 7.98
CA PRO A 321 -9.83 18.38 7.15
C PRO A 321 -9.71 19.60 8.07
N ALA A 322 -8.73 20.46 7.82
CA ALA A 322 -8.53 21.66 8.60
C ALA A 322 -9.88 22.39 8.67
N SER A 323 -10.46 22.45 9.86
CA SER A 323 -11.67 23.21 10.11
C SER A 323 -11.46 24.59 9.52
N ILE A 324 -12.29 24.97 8.55
CA ILE A 324 -12.33 26.36 8.10
C ILE A 324 -12.83 27.15 9.30
N VAL A 325 -11.89 27.66 10.09
CA VAL A 325 -12.18 28.61 11.16
C VAL A 325 -12.67 29.87 10.46
N GLY A 326 -13.99 30.06 10.47
CA GLY A 326 -14.64 31.31 10.09
C GLY A 326 -14.51 32.36 11.17
#